data_AF-A0A357AVM6-F1
#
_entry.id   AF-A0A357AVM6-F1
#
_cell.length_a   1.000
_cell.length_b   1.000
_cell.length_c   1.000
_cell.angle_alpha   90.00
_cell.angle_beta   90.00
_cell.angle_gamma   90.00
#
_symmetry.space_group_name_H-M   'P 1'
#
loop_
_entity.id
_entity.type
_entity.pdbx_description
1 polymer ?
#
loop_
_entity_poly.entity_id
_entity_poly.type
_entity_poly.pdbx_seq_one_letter_code
_entity_poly.pdbx_strand_id
1 'polypeptide(L)'
;MGDEKFTFESLQDPKTIRDYLQSVIDGIDKGRVILSTEGQEIVLHPANLLKFSVKAKKKSDGGKLNMSIAWKESKREALKVGEIISISS
;
A
#
# COMPACT_ATOMS: atom_id res chain seq x y z
N MET A 1 15.10 4.66 -13.94
CA MET A 1 14.86 3.63 -12.92
C MET A 1 13.64 2.87 -13.36
N GLY A 2 13.73 1.54 -13.43
CA GLY A 2 12.67 0.68 -13.99
C GLY A 2 11.48 0.54 -13.03
N ASP A 3 10.33 0.17 -13.57
CA ASP A 3 9.14 -0.11 -12.76
C ASP A 3 9.34 -1.39 -11.95
N GLU A 4 9.29 -1.30 -10.62
CA GLU A 4 9.23 -2.48 -9.75
C GLU A 4 7.81 -3.07 -9.79
N LYS A 5 7.71 -4.37 -10.06
CA LYS A 5 6.44 -5.10 -10.13
C LYS A 5 6.48 -6.29 -9.18
N PHE A 6 5.46 -6.38 -8.33
CA PHE A 6 5.22 -7.50 -7.44
C PHE A 6 3.86 -8.11 -7.77
N THR A 7 3.78 -9.43 -7.87
CA THR A 7 2.51 -10.15 -8.11
C THR A 7 2.45 -11.34 -7.18
N PHE A 8 1.32 -11.46 -6.46
CA PHE A 8 1.01 -12.60 -5.61
C PHE A 8 -0.40 -13.08 -5.97
N GLU A 9 -0.52 -14.36 -6.30
CA GLU A 9 -1.79 -15.02 -6.64
C GLU A 9 -1.85 -16.35 -5.88
N SER A 10 -2.93 -16.54 -5.13
CA SER A 10 -3.19 -17.79 -4.40
C SER A 10 -4.69 -18.02 -4.23
N LEU A 11 -5.06 -19.29 -4.03
CA LEU A 11 -6.41 -19.69 -3.63
C LEU A 11 -6.40 -19.92 -2.13
N GLN A 12 -7.18 -19.12 -1.40
CA GLN A 12 -7.20 -19.12 0.07
C GLN A 12 -8.63 -19.09 0.59
N ASP A 13 -8.78 -19.49 1.85
CA ASP A 13 -10.05 -19.35 2.56
C ASP A 13 -10.33 -17.88 2.98
N PRO A 14 -11.59 -17.53 3.31
CA PRO A 14 -11.95 -16.15 3.66
C PRO A 14 -11.22 -15.58 4.88
N LYS A 15 -10.83 -16.40 5.86
CA LYS A 15 -10.11 -15.96 7.06
C LYS A 15 -8.70 -15.53 6.68
N THR A 16 -8.02 -16.33 5.86
CA THR A 16 -6.69 -16.00 5.33
C THR A 16 -6.73 -14.74 4.46
N ILE A 17 -7.74 -14.58 3.60
CA ILE A 17 -7.92 -13.34 2.81
C ILE A 17 -8.12 -12.11 3.71
N ARG A 18 -8.91 -12.21 4.77
CA ARG A 18 -9.08 -11.13 5.75
C ARG A 18 -7.74 -10.74 6.38
N ASP A 19 -6.94 -11.71 6.76
CA ASP A 19 -5.64 -11.45 7.43
C ASP A 19 -4.65 -10.75 6.48
N TYR A 20 -4.67 -11.10 5.18
CA TYR A 20 -3.93 -10.36 4.15
C TYR A 20 -4.41 -8.91 4.01
N LEU A 21 -5.72 -8.69 3.93
CA LEU A 21 -6.28 -7.34 3.84
C LEU A 21 -5.96 -6.50 5.08
N GLN A 22 -6.00 -7.10 6.28
CA GLN A 22 -5.64 -6.42 7.52
C GLN A 22 -4.18 -5.97 7.51
N SER A 23 -3.28 -6.83 7.02
CA SER A 23 -1.85 -6.48 6.92
C SER A 23 -1.62 -5.30 5.97
N VAL A 24 -2.37 -5.24 4.86
CA VAL A 24 -2.34 -4.09 3.94
C VAL A 24 -2.89 -2.83 4.59
N ILE A 25 -4.01 -2.92 5.34
CA ILE A 25 -4.60 -1.80 6.08
C ILE A 25 -3.58 -1.23 7.07
N ASP A 26 -2.97 -2.09 7.88
CA ASP A 26 -1.97 -1.70 8.88
C ASP A 26 -0.75 -1.03 8.24
N GLY A 27 -0.31 -1.52 7.07
CA GLY A 27 0.81 -0.92 6.34
C GLY A 27 0.46 0.46 5.76
N ILE A 28 -0.77 0.65 5.29
CA ILE A 28 -1.24 1.96 4.81
C ILE A 28 -1.31 2.95 5.97
N ASP A 29 -1.87 2.56 7.11
CA ASP A 29 -1.97 3.40 8.31
C ASP A 29 -0.59 3.86 8.81
N LYS A 30 0.42 2.97 8.73
CA LYS A 30 1.82 3.27 9.07
C LYS A 30 2.58 4.04 7.98
N GLY A 31 1.98 4.28 6.81
CA GLY A 31 2.66 4.91 5.67
C GLY A 31 3.76 4.04 5.03
N ARG A 32 3.76 2.73 5.30
CA ARG A 32 4.72 1.76 4.75
C ARG A 32 4.08 0.38 4.61
N VAL A 33 3.92 -0.06 3.37
CA VAL A 33 3.45 -1.42 3.05
C VAL A 33 4.64 -2.24 2.54
N ILE A 34 4.87 -3.41 3.14
CA ILE A 34 5.90 -4.36 2.70
C ILE A 34 5.17 -5.58 2.16
N LEU A 35 5.47 -5.96 0.92
CA LEU A 35 4.96 -7.19 0.31
C LEU A 35 6.15 -8.10 0.03
N SER A 36 6.07 -9.35 0.49
CA SER A 36 7.15 -10.33 0.33
C SER A 36 6.60 -11.71 -0.03
N THR A 37 7.27 -12.37 -0.96
CA THR A 37 7.10 -13.79 -1.32
C THR A 37 8.47 -14.46 -1.37
N GLU A 38 8.51 -15.76 -1.68
CA GLU A 38 9.75 -16.52 -1.83
C GLU A 38 10.64 -15.96 -2.96
N GLY A 39 11.52 -15.02 -2.59
CA GLY A 39 12.53 -14.44 -3.47
C GLY A 39 12.23 -13.03 -4.00
N GLN A 40 11.11 -12.42 -3.62
CA GLN A 40 10.78 -11.03 -4.00
C GLN A 40 10.23 -10.25 -2.82
N GLU A 41 10.73 -9.03 -2.62
CA GLU A 41 10.21 -8.05 -1.67
C GLU A 41 10.03 -6.72 -2.39
N ILE A 42 8.95 -6.01 -2.08
CA ILE A 42 8.77 -4.61 -2.47
C ILE A 42 8.33 -3.81 -1.24
N VAL A 43 8.87 -2.59 -1.12
CA VAL A 43 8.49 -1.63 -0.08
C VAL A 43 7.82 -0.43 -0.74
N LEU A 44 6.58 -0.18 -0.31
CA LEU A 44 5.75 0.89 -0.82
C LEU A 44 5.53 1.95 0.25
N HIS A 45 5.53 3.21 -0.15
CA HIS A 45 5.28 4.37 0.71
C HIS A 45 4.05 5.14 0.23
N PRO A 46 2.83 4.73 0.65
CA PRO A 46 1.61 5.46 0.34
C PRO A 46 1.71 6.92 0.81
N ALA A 47 1.43 7.87 -0.08
CA ALA A 47 1.44 9.30 0.24
C ALA A 47 0.14 9.74 0.95
N ASN A 48 0.11 10.97 1.45
CA ASN A 48 -1.03 11.51 2.20
C ASN A 48 -2.37 11.46 1.44
N LEU A 49 -2.33 11.50 0.11
CA LEU A 49 -3.52 11.42 -0.73
C LEU A 49 -3.53 10.13 -1.54
N LEU A 50 -4.53 9.29 -1.27
CA LEU A 50 -4.74 8.01 -1.93
C LEU A 50 -5.99 8.08 -2.81
N LYS A 51 -5.88 7.59 -4.05
CA LYS A 51 -7.02 7.27 -4.90
C LYS A 51 -7.45 5.83 -4.63
N PHE A 52 -8.68 5.65 -4.17
CA PHE A 52 -9.29 4.34 -4.01
C PHE A 52 -10.36 4.09 -5.07
N SER A 53 -10.36 2.88 -5.64
CA SER A 53 -11.38 2.43 -6.59
C SER A 53 -11.78 1.00 -6.29
N VAL A 54 -13.09 0.73 -6.34
CA VAL A 54 -13.66 -0.61 -6.21
C VAL A 54 -14.51 -0.92 -7.43
N LYS A 55 -14.29 -2.09 -8.02
CA LYS A 55 -15.10 -2.61 -9.14
C LYS A 55 -15.55 -4.02 -8.78
N ALA A 56 -16.83 -4.30 -8.95
CA ALA A 56 -17.40 -5.62 -8.71
C ALA A 56 -18.09 -6.14 -9.95
N LYS A 57 -18.04 -7.46 -10.14
CA LYS A 57 -18.83 -8.20 -11.14
C LYS A 57 -19.41 -9.43 -10.47
N LYS A 58 -20.69 -9.70 -10.70
CA LYS A 58 -21.39 -10.91 -10.25
C LYS A 58 -21.84 -11.70 -11.47
N LYS A 59 -21.65 -13.02 -11.44
CA LYS A 59 -22.11 -13.99 -12.43
C LYS A 59 -22.86 -15.12 -11.72
N SER A 60 -23.46 -16.03 -12.47
CA SER A 60 -24.17 -17.20 -11.93
C SER A 60 -23.26 -18.15 -11.16
N ASP A 61 -21.99 -18.21 -11.53
CA ASP A 61 -20.96 -19.13 -11.01
C ASP A 61 -20.01 -18.48 -9.99
N GLY A 62 -20.20 -17.19 -9.67
CA GLY A 62 -19.36 -16.52 -8.68
C GLY A 62 -19.36 -15.00 -8.74
N GLY A 63 -18.40 -14.42 -8.02
CA GLY A 63 -18.20 -12.98 -7.93
C GLY A 63 -16.73 -12.62 -8.06
N LYS A 64 -16.46 -11.43 -8.60
CA LYS A 64 -15.12 -10.84 -8.65
C LYS A 64 -15.18 -9.44 -8.07
N LEU A 65 -14.34 -9.20 -7.06
CA LEU A 65 -14.08 -7.87 -6.51
C LEU A 65 -12.66 -7.46 -6.91
N ASN A 66 -12.52 -6.29 -7.50
CA ASN A 66 -11.22 -5.68 -7.78
C ASN A 66 -11.14 -4.37 -6.99
N MET A 67 -10.13 -4.30 -6.11
CA MET A 67 -9.80 -3.11 -5.33
C MET A 67 -8.47 -2.57 -5.82
N SER A 68 -8.39 -1.27 -6.02
CA SER A 68 -7.15 -0.60 -6.41
C SER A 68 -6.94 0.63 -5.54
N ILE A 69 -5.75 0.72 -4.96
CA ILE A 69 -5.26 1.88 -4.23
C ILE A 69 -4.07 2.40 -5.02
N ALA A 70 -4.09 3.68 -5.35
CA ALA A 70 -3.03 4.32 -6.13
C ALA A 70 -2.71 5.67 -5.52
N TRP A 71 -1.43 6.04 -5.55
CA TRP A 71 -0.97 7.36 -5.16
C TRP A 71 0.07 7.83 -6.17
N LYS A 72 0.31 9.14 -6.16
CA LYS A 72 1.50 9.71 -6.78
C LYS A 72 2.47 9.99 -5.66
N GLU A 73 3.74 9.71 -5.89
CA GLU A 73 4.77 10.26 -5.03
C GLU A 73 4.73 11.78 -5.19
N SER A 74 4.17 12.47 -4.21
CA SER A 74 4.49 13.88 -4.03
C SER A 74 5.98 13.93 -3.76
N LYS A 75 6.74 14.75 -4.50
CA LYS A 75 8.12 15.08 -4.12
C LYS A 75 8.09 15.33 -2.62
N ARG A 76 8.72 14.46 -1.83
CA ARG A 76 8.89 14.74 -0.40
C ARG A 76 9.56 16.11 -0.40
N GLU A 77 8.87 17.13 0.07
CA GLU A 77 9.59 18.25 0.63
C GLU A 77 10.38 17.59 1.75
N ALA A 78 11.67 17.37 1.51
CA ALA A 78 12.57 16.94 2.53
C ALA A 78 12.36 17.93 3.66
N LEU A 79 11.75 17.48 4.76
CA LEU A 79 11.64 18.28 5.97
C LEU A 79 13.05 18.79 6.21
N LYS A 80 13.24 20.11 6.05
CA LYS A 80 14.52 20.73 6.37
C LYS A 80 14.72 20.46 7.85
N VAL A 81 15.58 19.51 8.18
CA VAL A 81 16.18 19.39 9.50
C VAL A 81 16.91 20.72 9.72
N GLY A 82 16.24 21.70 10.33
CA GLY A 82 16.72 23.07 10.21
C GLY A 82 16.02 24.15 11.02
N GLU A 83 15.01 23.86 11.84
CA GLU A 83 14.66 24.76 12.96
C GLU A 83 15.16 24.16 14.26
N ILE A 84 16.48 24.17 14.43
CA ILE A 84 17.03 24.30 15.79
C ILE A 84 16.60 25.70 16.23
N ILE A 85 15.55 25.76 17.05
CA ILE A 85 15.21 26.98 17.78
C ILE A 85 16.35 27.20 18.77
N SER A 86 17.33 28.02 18.36
CA SER A 86 18.36 28.51 19.25
C SER A 86 17.75 29.64 20.06
N ILE A 87 17.28 29.34 21.27
CA ILE A 87 16.96 30.37 22.26
C ILE A 87 18.30 30.84 22.82
N SER A 88 18.74 32.02 22.41
CA SER A 88 19.83 32.75 23.06
C SER A 88 19.28 34.00 23.72
N SER A 89 19.45 34.03 25.05
CA SER A 89 19.38 35.14 26.04
C SER A 89 18.17 36.06 26.01
#